data_AF-A0A0C9U5Q1-F1
#
_entry.id   AF-A0A0C9U5Q1-F1
#
_cell.length_a   1.000
_cell.length_b   1.000
_cell.length_c   1.000
_cell.angle_alpha   90.00
_cell.angle_beta   90.00
_cell.angle_gamma   90.00
#
_symmetry.space_group_name_H-M   'P 1'
#
loop_
_entity.id
_entity.type
_entity.pdbx_description
1 polymer ?
#
loop_
_entity_poly.entity_id
_entity_poly.type
_entity_poly.pdbx_seq_one_letter_code
_entity_poly.pdbx_strand_id
1 'polypeptide(L)'
;RSTYGATLLTFHIYCDSQDIPESRWCPVDTMLLLSFTAACAGSYSGSALFNNIHVLQVWHILHGAPWAPAGEELKAVLTGAAHLAPAS
;
A
#
# COMPACT_ATOMS: atom_id res chain seq x y z
N ARG A 1 9.37 -4.29 16.77
CA ARG A 1 9.55 -3.54 15.50
C ARG A 1 8.15 -3.16 15.03
N SER A 2 7.76 -1.88 15.11
CA SER A 2 6.38 -1.48 14.76
C SER A 2 6.21 -1.53 13.25
N THR A 3 5.35 -2.43 12.77
CA THR A 3 5.01 -2.54 11.34
C THR A 3 4.45 -1.23 10.80
N TYR A 4 3.76 -0.46 11.65
CA TYR A 4 3.19 0.84 11.33
C TYR A 4 4.19 1.82 10.71
N GLY A 5 5.31 2.08 11.41
CA GLY A 5 6.32 3.02 10.94
C GLY A 5 7.09 2.51 9.71
N ALA A 6 7.32 1.21 9.62
CA ALA A 6 8.02 0.60 8.49
C ALA A 6 7.19 0.67 7.20
N THR A 7 5.89 0.38 7.27
CA THR A 7 4.99 0.46 6.11
C THR A 7 4.88 1.89 5.60
N LEU A 8 4.71 2.87 6.50
CA LEU A 8 4.60 4.28 6.10
C LEU A 8 5.87 4.77 5.42
N LEU A 9 7.03 4.46 6.01
CA LEU A 9 8.31 4.81 5.40
C LEU A 9 8.46 4.18 4.01
N THR A 10 8.09 2.92 3.85
CA THR A 10 8.17 2.22 2.56
C THR A 10 7.25 2.87 1.51
N PHE A 11 6.05 3.29 1.90
CA PHE A 11 5.11 3.99 1.02
C PHE A 11 5.63 5.37 0.62
N HIS A 12 6.19 6.16 1.54
CA HIS A 12 6.78 7.46 1.22
C HIS A 12 7.99 7.32 0.29
N ILE A 13 8.90 6.37 0.57
CA ILE A 13 10.05 6.08 -0.31
C ILE A 13 9.56 5.67 -1.71
N TYR A 14 8.52 4.85 -1.79
CA TYR A 14 7.90 4.50 -3.07
C TYR A 14 7.38 5.74 -3.80
N CYS A 15 6.60 6.60 -3.14
CA CYS A 15 6.07 7.82 -3.75
C CYS A 15 7.17 8.77 -4.23
N ASP A 16 8.22 8.96 -3.43
CA ASP A 16 9.40 9.75 -3.79
C ASP A 16 10.08 9.18 -5.03
N SER A 17 10.26 7.84 -5.10
CA SER A 17 10.87 7.17 -6.26
C SER A 17 10.07 7.30 -7.56
N GLN A 18 8.78 7.63 -7.46
CA GLN A 18 7.86 7.79 -8.57
C GLN A 18 7.58 9.28 -8.87
N ASP A 19 8.32 10.21 -8.24
CA ASP A 19 8.15 11.66 -8.36
C ASP A 19 6.70 12.12 -8.09
N ILE A 20 6.02 11.46 -7.15
CA ILE A 20 4.63 11.80 -6.80
C ILE A 20 4.65 12.96 -5.82
N PRO A 21 3.98 14.09 -6.11
CA PRO A 21 3.91 15.21 -5.18
C PRO A 21 3.15 14.84 -3.91
N GLU A 22 3.59 15.35 -2.75
CA GLU A 22 2.99 15.08 -1.44
C GLU A 22 1.47 15.31 -1.38
N SER A 23 0.97 16.27 -2.15
CA SER A 23 -0.46 16.58 -2.26
C SER A 23 -1.30 15.43 -2.80
N ARG A 24 -0.70 14.43 -3.44
CA ARG A 24 -1.35 13.21 -3.94
C ARG A 24 -1.16 12.00 -3.03
N TRP A 25 -0.36 12.13 -1.98
CA TRP A 25 -0.16 11.04 -1.02
C TRP A 25 -1.38 10.88 -0.11
N CYS A 26 -2.15 11.96 0.07
CA CYS A 26 -3.25 12.04 1.02
C CYS A 26 -4.30 13.06 0.53
N PRO A 27 -5.45 12.62 -0.03
CA PRO A 27 -5.88 11.23 -0.15
C PRO A 27 -5.13 10.44 -1.23
N VAL A 28 -4.75 9.21 -0.92
CA VAL A 28 -4.22 8.25 -1.90
C VAL A 28 -5.28 7.93 -2.95
N ASP A 29 -4.92 8.04 -4.23
CA ASP A 29 -5.78 7.57 -5.30
C ASP A 29 -5.67 6.05 -5.49
N THR A 30 -6.68 5.43 -6.09
CA THR A 30 -6.72 3.98 -6.29
C THR A 30 -5.51 3.48 -7.08
N MET A 31 -5.08 4.19 -8.13
CA MET A 31 -3.97 3.77 -8.98
C MET A 31 -2.64 3.78 -8.23
N LEU A 32 -2.42 4.79 -7.39
CA LEU A 32 -1.26 4.85 -6.50
C LEU A 32 -1.24 3.67 -5.52
N LEU A 33 -2.38 3.32 -4.92
CA LEU A 33 -2.44 2.17 -4.02
C LEU A 33 -2.18 0.83 -4.75
N LEU A 34 -2.76 0.65 -5.93
CA LEU A 34 -2.56 -0.56 -6.74
C LEU A 34 -1.11 -0.69 -7.20
N SER A 35 -0.50 0.39 -7.67
CA SER A 35 0.89 0.42 -8.12
C SER A 35 1.88 0.16 -6.98
N PHE A 36 1.66 0.74 -5.80
CA PHE A 36 2.42 0.41 -4.59
C PHE A 36 2.28 -1.08 -4.21
N THR A 37 1.06 -1.62 -4.26
CA THR A 37 0.79 -3.04 -3.93
C THR A 37 1.50 -3.97 -4.92
N ALA A 38 1.45 -3.65 -6.21
CA ALA A 38 2.15 -4.39 -7.26
C ALA A 38 3.67 -4.32 -7.11
N ALA A 39 4.22 -3.15 -6.75
CA ALA A 39 5.66 -2.98 -6.50
C ALA A 39 6.15 -3.81 -5.30
N CYS A 40 5.27 -4.10 -4.34
CA CYS A 40 5.57 -4.95 -3.18
C CYS A 40 5.33 -6.46 -3.46
N ALA A 41 4.75 -6.82 -4.60
CA ALA A 41 4.50 -8.22 -4.94
C ALA A 41 5.82 -9.01 -5.04
N GLY A 42 5.83 -10.26 -4.59
CA GLY A 42 7.02 -11.12 -4.59
C GLY A 42 8.13 -10.75 -3.60
N SER A 43 8.02 -9.61 -2.91
CA SER A 43 8.92 -9.25 -1.80
C SER A 43 8.31 -9.51 -0.43
N TYR A 44 6.98 -9.57 -0.36
CA TYR A 44 6.21 -9.75 0.87
C TYR A 44 5.24 -10.93 0.73
N SER A 45 4.93 -11.58 1.85
CA SER A 45 3.79 -12.51 1.90
C SER A 45 2.48 -11.76 1.66
N GLY A 46 1.46 -12.46 1.17
CA GLY A 46 0.11 -11.88 1.00
C GLY A 46 -0.45 -11.30 2.31
N SER A 47 -0.18 -11.95 3.45
CA SER A 47 -0.60 -11.45 4.78
C SER A 47 0.14 -10.17 5.19
N ALA A 48 1.43 -10.05 4.88
CA ALA A 48 2.21 -8.84 5.16
C ALA A 48 1.74 -7.66 4.29
N LEU A 49 1.46 -7.90 3.01
CA LEU A 49 0.85 -6.92 2.11
C LEU A 49 -0.50 -6.43 2.62
N PHE A 50 -1.39 -7.33 3.01
CA PHE A 50 -2.69 -6.96 3.57
C PHE A 50 -2.54 -6.08 4.82
N ASN A 51 -1.63 -6.44 5.72
CA ASN A 51 -1.35 -5.64 6.92
C ASN A 51 -0.77 -4.25 6.57
N ASN A 52 0.08 -4.16 5.54
CA ASN A 52 0.61 -2.88 5.08
C ASN A 52 -0.51 -1.96 4.56
N ILE A 53 -1.42 -2.48 3.74
CA ILE A 53 -2.58 -1.71 3.25
C ILE A 53 -3.45 -1.22 4.41
N HIS A 54 -3.67 -2.06 5.43
CA HIS A 54 -4.43 -1.65 6.60
C HIS A 54 -3.75 -0.52 7.38
N VAL A 55 -2.42 -0.57 7.52
CA VAL A 55 -1.65 0.54 8.14
C VAL A 55 -1.83 1.84 7.36
N LEU A 56 -1.77 1.80 6.02
CA LEU A 56 -1.99 2.98 5.18
C LEU A 56 -3.41 3.53 5.36
N GLN A 57 -4.41 2.64 5.42
CA GLN A 57 -5.80 3.03 5.68
C GLN A 57 -5.95 3.74 7.02
N VAL A 58 -5.39 3.18 8.10
CA VAL A 58 -5.44 3.79 9.43
C VAL A 58 -4.75 5.15 9.43
N TRP A 59 -3.59 5.28 8.77
CA TRP A 59 -2.90 6.56 8.66
C TRP A 59 -3.75 7.63 7.96
N HIS A 60 -4.42 7.30 6.85
CA HIS A 60 -5.33 8.24 6.17
C HIS A 60 -6.49 8.68 7.05
N ILE A 61 -7.14 7.72 7.73
CA ILE A 61 -8.27 8.00 8.64
C ILE A 61 -7.82 8.93 9.79
N LEU A 62 -6.64 8.65 10.37
CA LEU A 62 -6.10 9.47 11.46
C LEU A 62 -5.79 10.92 11.04
N HIS A 63 -5.44 11.14 9.77
CA HIS A 63 -5.16 12.47 9.23
C HIS A 63 -6.40 13.16 8.61
N GLY A 64 -7.59 12.56 8.78
CA GLY A 64 -8.83 13.12 8.25
C GLY A 64 -8.93 13.10 6.73
N ALA A 65 -8.13 12.27 6.07
CA ALA A 65 -8.14 12.15 4.62
C ALA A 65 -9.11 11.05 4.16
N PRO A 66 -9.85 11.29 3.06
CA PRO A 66 -10.71 10.27 2.47
C PRO A 66 -9.93 9.02 2.09
N TRP A 67 -10.45 7.85 2.46
CA TRP A 67 -9.96 6.56 1.96
C TRP A 67 -10.87 6.10 0.82
N ALA A 68 -10.48 6.43 -0.41
CA ALA A 68 -11.23 6.16 -1.63
C ALA A 68 -10.94 4.83 -2.39
N PRO A 69 -9.82 4.09 -2.18
CA PRO A 69 -9.48 2.96 -3.04
C PRO A 69 -10.56 1.87 -3.13
N ALA A 70 -10.87 1.43 -4.37
CA ALA A 70 -11.91 0.47 -4.70
C ALA A 70 -11.57 -0.94 -4.17
N GLY A 71 -12.44 -1.46 -3.27
CA GLY A 71 -12.19 -2.72 -2.57
C GLY A 71 -12.02 -3.95 -3.46
N GLU A 72 -12.63 -3.98 -4.65
CA GLU A 72 -12.51 -5.13 -5.58
C GLU A 72 -11.16 -5.15 -6.33
N GLU A 73 -10.73 -4.02 -6.88
CA GLU A 73 -9.45 -3.91 -7.58
C GLU A 73 -8.28 -4.19 -6.64
N LEU A 74 -8.34 -3.64 -5.43
CA LEU A 74 -7.35 -3.88 -4.40
C LEU A 74 -7.31 -5.34 -3.98
N LYS A 75 -8.47 -6.00 -3.84
CA LYS A 75 -8.56 -7.43 -3.54
C LYS A 75 -7.98 -8.29 -4.67
N ALA A 76 -8.23 -7.94 -5.93
CA ALA A 76 -7.67 -8.65 -7.08
C ALA A 76 -6.14 -8.54 -7.11
N VAL A 77 -5.60 -7.33 -6.92
CA VAL A 77 -4.14 -7.11 -6.89
C VAL A 77 -3.50 -7.79 -5.68
N LEU A 78 -4.10 -7.76 -4.50
CA LEU A 78 -3.60 -8.49 -3.33
C LEU A 78 -3.58 -10.01 -3.56
N THR A 79 -4.61 -10.55 -4.23
CA THR A 79 -4.67 -11.98 -4.58
C THR A 79 -3.55 -12.34 -5.56
N GLY A 80 -3.35 -11.53 -6.61
CA GLY A 80 -2.25 -11.72 -7.56
C GLY A 80 -0.88 -11.61 -6.90
N ALA A 81 -0.68 -10.59 -6.06
CA ALA A 81 0.57 -10.39 -5.32
C ALA A 81 0.87 -11.54 -4.35
N ALA A 82 -0.16 -12.12 -3.72
CA ALA A 82 -0.02 -13.29 -2.86
C ALA A 82 0.44 -14.55 -3.64
N HIS A 83 -0.01 -14.73 -4.89
CA HIS A 83 0.46 -15.83 -5.74
C HIS A 83 1.91 -15.66 -6.19
N LEU A 84 2.40 -14.42 -6.26
CA LEU A 84 3.79 -14.10 -6.61
C LEU A 84 4.72 -14.11 -5.39
N ALA A 85 4.19 -14.30 -4.18
CA ALA A 85 4.97 -14.30 -2.96
C ALA A 85 6.06 -15.40 -3.00
N PRO A 86 7.25 -15.14 -2.45
CA PRO A 86 8.34 -16.10 -2.47
C PRO A 86 7.93 -17.35 -1.67
N ALA A 87 8.35 -18.53 -2.14
CA ALA A 87 8.18 -19.76 -1.37
C ALA A 87 8.91 -19.62 -0.02
N SER A 88 8.20 -19.93 1.07
CA SER A 88 8.70 -19.78 2.44
C SER A 88 9.91 -20.67 2.72
#